data_AF-A0A9D7H2F4-F1
#
_entry.id   AF-A0A9D7H2F4-F1
#
_cell.length_a   1.000
_cell.length_b   1.000
_cell.length_c   1.000
_cell.angle_alpha   90.00
_cell.angle_beta   90.00
_cell.angle_gamma   90.00
#
_symmetry.space_group_name_H-M   'P 1'
#
loop_
_entity.id
_entity.type
_entity.pdbx_description
1 polymer ?
#
loop_
_entity_poly.entity_id
_entity_poly.type
_entity_poly.pdbx_seq_one_letter_code
_entity_poly.pdbx_strand_id
1 'polypeptide(L)' 'MKKQGILTKIESAKDAIAAAETDLEKALGDLRRSPRAEKTTVSEVIESAFQKLRASRLDLADLEEILTKEKDD' A
#
# COMPACT_ATOMS: atom_id res chain seq x y z
N MET A 1 -10.00 -24.20 8.24
CA MET A 1 -10.48 -23.44 7.06
C MET A 1 -10.53 -21.92 7.22
N LYS A 2 -10.90 -21.33 8.37
CA LYS A 2 -11.02 -19.86 8.50
C LYS A 2 -9.70 -19.09 8.35
N LYS A 3 -8.61 -19.59 8.93
CA LYS A 3 -7.29 -18.92 8.96
C LYS A 3 -6.63 -18.81 7.58
N GLN A 4 -6.69 -19.89 6.79
CA GLN A 4 -6.13 -19.93 5.44
C GLN A 4 -6.85 -18.95 4.50
N GLY A 5 -8.17 -18.81 4.62
CA GLY A 5 -8.93 -17.79 3.90
C GLY A 5 -8.62 -16.35 4.34
N ILE A 6 -8.18 -16.14 5.58
CA ILE A 6 -7.71 -14.82 6.06
C ILE A 6 -6.34 -14.51 5.46
N LEU A 7 -5.40 -15.46 5.46
CA LEU A 7 -4.08 -15.30 4.85
C LEU A 7 -4.17 -14.97 3.36
N THR A 8 -4.99 -15.70 2.59
CA THR A 8 -5.22 -15.40 1.16
C THR A 8 -5.81 -14.00 0.93
N LYS A 9 -6.67 -13.52 1.83
CA LYS A 9 -7.20 -12.15 1.76
C LYS A 9 -6.15 -11.10 2.08
N ILE A 10 -5.26 -11.38 3.05
CA ILE A 10 -4.14 -10.51 3.38
C ILE A 10 -3.18 -10.41 2.20
N GLU A 11 -2.86 -11.54 1.58
CA GLU A 11 -1.99 -11.60 0.40
C GLU A 11 -2.58 -10.80 -0.77
N SER A 12 -3.86 -11.00 -1.08
CA SER A 12 -4.56 -10.24 -2.11
C SER A 12 -4.64 -8.73 -1.80
N ALA A 13 -4.78 -8.35 -0.52
CA ALA A 13 -4.76 -6.94 -0.12
C ALA A 13 -3.37 -6.32 -0.27
N LYS A 14 -2.30 -7.07 0.05
CA LYS A 14 -0.91 -6.63 -0.15
C LYS A 14 -0.60 -6.39 -1.63
N ASP A 15 -1.06 -7.28 -2.51
CA ASP A 15 -0.89 -7.14 -3.96
C ASP A 15 -1.64 -5.92 -4.51
N ALA A 16 -2.90 -5.71 -4.07
CA ALA A 16 -3.69 -4.55 -4.47
C ALA A 16 -3.04 -3.22 -4.01
N ILE A 17 -2.48 -3.20 -2.80
CA ILE A 17 -1.75 -2.04 -2.28
C ILE A 17 -0.47 -1.79 -3.08
N ALA A 18 0.31 -2.84 -3.41
CA ALA A 18 1.52 -2.70 -4.21
C ALA A 18 1.24 -2.17 -5.63
N ALA A 19 0.14 -2.61 -6.24
CA ALA A 19 -0.32 -2.07 -7.52
C ALA A 19 -0.68 -0.58 -7.41
N ALA A 20 -1.45 -0.20 -6.38
CA ALA A 20 -1.81 1.19 -6.13
C ALA A 20 -0.58 2.07 -5.82
N GLU A 21 0.40 1.55 -5.08
CA GLU A 21 1.70 2.22 -4.86
C GLU A 21 2.40 2.50 -6.20
N THR A 22 2.47 1.51 -7.09
CA THR A 22 3.11 1.64 -8.40
C THR A 22 2.43 2.69 -9.28
N ASP A 23 1.09 2.71 -9.30
CA ASP A 23 0.33 3.66 -10.10
C ASP A 23 0.44 5.10 -9.55
N LEU A 24 0.48 5.25 -8.22
CA LEU A 24 0.72 6.54 -7.57
C LEU A 24 2.13 7.05 -7.82
N GLU A 25 3.15 6.18 -7.81
CA GLU A 25 4.53 6.57 -8.10
C GLU A 25 4.67 7.09 -9.54
N LYS A 26 4.00 6.45 -10.51
CA LYS A 26 3.92 6.94 -11.89
C LYS A 26 3.22 8.28 -11.97
N ALA A 27 2.06 8.41 -11.35
CA ALA A 27 1.29 9.65 -11.33
C ALA A 27 2.10 10.82 -10.73
N LEU A 28 2.82 10.58 -9.62
CA LEU A 28 3.75 11.55 -9.02
C LEU A 28 4.92 11.89 -9.94
N GLY A 29 5.49 10.90 -10.63
CA GLY A 29 6.55 11.08 -11.62
C GLY A 29 6.13 12.00 -12.76
N ASP A 30 4.92 11.81 -13.29
CA ASP A 30 4.35 12.64 -14.34
C ASP A 30 4.00 14.05 -13.83
N LEU A 31 3.46 14.17 -12.61
CA LEU A 31 3.17 15.46 -11.97
C LEU A 31 4.43 16.30 -11.73
N ARG A 32 5.54 15.66 -11.33
CA ARG A 32 6.85 16.33 -11.15
C ARG A 32 7.36 16.92 -12.47
N ARG A 33 7.05 16.30 -13.61
CA ARG A 33 7.45 16.73 -14.96
C ARG A 33 6.52 17.79 -15.59
N SER A 34 5.30 18.00 -15.06
CA SER A 34 4.37 19.03 -15.54
C SER A 34 4.89 20.48 -15.28
N PRO A 35 4.37 21.54 -15.92
CA PRO A 35 4.74 22.93 -15.64
C PRO A 35 4.39 23.38 -14.21
N ARG A 36 5.17 24.29 -13.62
CA ARG A 36 5.06 24.73 -12.21
C ARG A 36 3.67 25.20 -11.75
N ALA A 37 2.80 25.61 -12.67
CA ALA A 37 1.46 26.14 -12.37
C ALA A 37 0.47 25.08 -11.80
N GLU A 38 0.75 23.78 -11.92
CA GLU A 38 -0.14 22.70 -11.48
C GLU A 38 0.33 21.95 -10.21
N LYS A 39 1.46 22.34 -9.60
CA LYS A 39 2.26 21.44 -8.76
C LYS A 39 1.94 21.38 -7.27
N THR A 40 1.39 22.42 -6.66
CA THR A 40 1.62 22.62 -5.22
C THR A 40 0.68 21.84 -4.31
N THR A 41 -0.61 21.74 -4.63
CA THR A 41 -1.58 21.08 -3.71
C THR A 41 -1.77 19.60 -3.98
N VAL A 42 -1.65 19.18 -5.26
CA VAL A 42 -1.90 17.78 -5.66
C VAL A 42 -0.76 16.86 -5.21
N SER A 43 0.48 17.36 -5.17
CA SER A 43 1.66 16.61 -4.75
C SER A 43 1.57 16.10 -3.30
N GLU A 44 1.21 16.97 -2.34
CA GLU A 44 1.22 16.62 -0.92
C GLU A 44 0.12 15.62 -0.54
N VAL A 45 -1.07 15.77 -1.13
CA VAL A 45 -2.20 14.86 -0.91
C VAL A 45 -1.87 13.46 -1.42
N ILE A 46 -1.25 13.38 -2.61
CA ILE A 46 -0.86 12.11 -3.22
C ILE A 46 0.29 11.47 -2.44
N GLU A 47 1.28 12.24 -2.00
CA GLU A 47 2.39 11.73 -1.19
C GLU A 47 1.91 11.22 0.18
N SER A 48 0.96 11.92 0.81
CA SER A 48 0.30 11.46 2.05
C SER A 48 -0.51 10.17 1.83
N ALA A 49 -1.25 10.08 0.73
CA ALA A 49 -1.99 8.88 0.36
C ALA A 49 -1.04 7.69 0.13
N PHE A 50 0.09 7.90 -0.54
CA PHE A 50 1.12 6.90 -0.75
C PHE A 50 1.73 6.41 0.57
N GLN A 51 2.05 7.32 1.49
CA GLN A 51 2.55 6.92 2.82
C GLN A 51 1.54 6.11 3.62
N LYS A 52 0.24 6.46 3.56
CA LYS A 52 -0.83 5.69 4.21
C LYS A 52 -0.96 4.29 3.63
N LEU A 53 -0.91 4.16 2.30
CA LEU A 53 -0.91 2.85 1.62
C LEU A 53 0.26 1.99 2.07
N ARG A 54 1.47 2.55 2.10
CA ARG A 54 2.66 1.85 2.57
C ARG A 54 2.54 1.39 4.02
N ALA A 55 2.00 2.23 4.90
CA ALA A 55 1.74 1.87 6.29
C ALA A 55 0.75 0.70 6.38
N SER A 56 -0.37 0.76 5.66
CA SER A 56 -1.36 -0.33 5.62
C SER A 56 -0.78 -1.66 5.08
N ARG A 57 0.18 -1.60 4.14
CA ARG A 57 0.88 -2.81 3.67
C ARG A 57 1.76 -3.43 4.75
N LEU A 58 2.42 -2.61 5.56
CA LEU A 58 3.24 -3.08 6.69
C LEU A 58 2.37 -3.68 7.77
N ASP A 59 1.27 -3.01 8.15
CA ASP A 59 0.31 -3.52 9.14
C ASP A 59 -0.25 -4.90 8.72
N LEU A 60 -0.52 -5.09 7.43
CA LEU A 60 -0.95 -6.38 6.88
C LEU A 60 0.14 -7.46 6.96
N ALA A 61 1.41 -7.09 6.75
CA ALA A 61 2.53 -8.03 6.89
C ALA A 61 2.72 -8.45 8.36
N ASP A 62 2.59 -7.51 9.30
CA ASP A 62 2.67 -7.81 10.73
C ASP A 62 1.52 -8.73 11.18
N LEU A 63 0.30 -8.48 10.70
CA LEU A 63 -0.85 -9.35 10.95
C LEU A 63 -0.67 -10.76 10.36
N GLU A 64 -0.08 -10.86 9.16
CA GLU A 64 0.27 -12.14 8.56
C GLU A 64 1.27 -12.91 9.43
N GLU A 65 2.31 -12.22 9.92
CA GLU A 65 3.33 -12.81 10.78
C GLU A 65 2.73 -13.34 12.08
N ILE A 66 1.89 -12.55 12.77
CA ILE A 66 1.19 -12.98 13.99
C ILE A 66 0.33 -14.22 13.73
N LEU A 67 -0.44 -14.22 12.63
CA LEU A 67 -1.28 -15.35 12.25
C LEU A 67 -0.45 -16.60 11.92
N THR A 68 0.71 -16.45 11.29
CA THR A 68 1.59 -17.59 11.02
C THR A 68 2.28 -18.14 12.27
N LYS A 69 2.68 -17.30 13.22
CA LYS A 69 3.31 -17.71 14.49
C LYS A 69 2.38 -18.46 15.43
N GLU A 70 1.11 -18.05 15.53
CA GLU A 70 0.06 -18.81 16.25
C GLU A 70 -0.19 -20.23 15.68
N LYS A 71 0.46 -20.63 14.58
CA LYS A 71 0.34 -21.98 14.00
C LYS A 71 1.32 -22.97 14.64
N ASP A 72 2.38 -22.47 15.29
CA ASP A 72 3.49 -23.27 15.82
C ASP A 72 3.46 -23.42 17.36
N ASP A 73 2.48 -22.81 18.03
CA ASP A 73 2.13 -23.01 19.46
C ASP A 73 0.87 -23.91 19.60
#